data_AF-A0A1V5P8X3-F1
#
_entry.id   AF-A0A1V5P8X3-F1
#
_cell.length_a   1.000
_cell.length_b   1.000
_cell.length_c   1.000
_cell.angle_alpha   90.00
_cell.angle_beta   90.00
_cell.angle_gamma   90.00
#
_symmetry.space_group_name_H-M   'P 1'
#
loop_
_entity.id
_entity.type
_entity.pdbx_description
1 polymer ?
#
loop_
_entity_poly.entity_id
_entity_poly.type
_entity_poly.pdbx_seq_one_letter_code
_entity_poly.pdbx_strand_id
1 'polypeptide(L)'
;MLDFESCQSLEKLLLDNEICGMAKRLSRGIDTSDEALAFDIIKEVGHEGKFLSHRHTLKWFNKEQFIPSSIIDRSHRREWAVDGEKSCRKRAKDRIPELLKTYRGKPINSEVEEKLDEIMLSQKGFPGELLSEK
;
A
#
# COMPACT_ATOMS: atom_id res chain seq x y z
N MET A 1 2.83 7.82 12.78
CA MET A 1 3.13 8.09 14.20
C MET A 1 4.52 7.59 14.56
N LEU A 2 5.26 8.43 15.27
CA LEU A 2 6.58 8.19 15.85
C LEU A 2 6.58 8.78 17.27
N ASP A 3 7.59 8.43 18.08
CA ASP A 3 7.80 8.97 19.44
C ASP A 3 6.55 8.93 20.32
N PHE A 4 6.03 7.72 20.58
CA PHE A 4 4.81 7.50 21.38
C PHE A 4 3.65 8.42 20.97
N GLU A 5 3.43 8.51 19.65
CA GLU A 5 2.32 9.27 19.03
C GLU A 5 2.46 10.80 19.10
N SER A 6 3.55 11.33 19.67
CA SER A 6 3.82 12.78 19.72
C SER A 6 4.21 13.36 18.35
N CYS A 7 4.67 12.53 17.43
CA CYS A 7 5.21 12.96 16.13
C CYS A 7 4.50 12.27 14.95
N GLN A 8 4.07 13.06 13.96
CA GLN A 8 3.55 12.55 12.69
C GLN A 8 4.62 12.65 11.60
N SER A 9 4.82 11.56 10.88
CA SER A 9 5.69 11.48 9.69
C SER A 9 4.92 10.84 8.56
N LEU A 10 4.87 11.53 7.43
CA LEU A 10 4.23 11.04 6.22
C LEU A 10 5.00 9.85 5.62
N GLU A 11 6.33 9.83 5.71
CA GLU A 11 7.13 8.69 5.27
C GLU A 11 6.81 7.44 6.09
N LYS A 12 6.68 7.60 7.41
CA LYS A 12 6.27 6.50 8.29
C LYS A 12 4.86 6.03 7.99
N LEU A 13 3.92 6.94 7.73
CA LEU A 13 2.55 6.58 7.35
C LEU A 13 2.51 5.69 6.09
N LEU A 14 3.31 6.04 5.09
CA LEU A 14 3.44 5.24 3.86
C LEU A 14 4.05 3.85 4.12
N LEU A 15 5.09 3.78 4.95
CA LEU A 15 5.70 2.51 5.36
C LEU A 15 4.73 1.64 6.17
N ASP A 16 3.96 2.25 7.07
CA ASP A 16 2.93 1.56 7.85
C ASP A 16 1.84 0.98 6.95
N ASN A 17 1.49 1.69 5.88
CA ASN A 17 0.53 1.17 4.89
C ASN A 17 1.05 -0.10 4.19
N GLU A 18 2.34 -0.18 3.86
CA GLU A 18 2.95 -1.41 3.31
C GLU A 18 2.85 -2.56 4.32
N ILE A 19 3.21 -2.31 5.58
CA ILE A 19 3.16 -3.31 6.65
C ILE A 19 1.72 -3.78 6.90
N CYS A 20 0.75 -2.86 6.90
CA CYS A 20 -0.67 -3.19 6.99
C CYS A 20 -1.11 -4.10 5.83
N GLY A 21 -0.62 -3.86 4.60
CA GLY A 21 -0.87 -4.74 3.46
C GLY A 21 -0.33 -6.15 3.68
N MET A 22 0.92 -6.26 4.15
CA MET A 22 1.56 -7.54 4.48
C MET A 22 0.82 -8.28 5.61
N ALA A 23 0.44 -7.57 6.68
CA ALA A 23 -0.30 -8.12 7.80
C ALA A 23 -1.70 -8.59 7.39
N LYS A 24 -2.40 -7.83 6.54
CA LYS A 24 -3.70 -8.24 5.97
C LYS A 24 -3.55 -9.49 5.12
N ARG A 25 -2.48 -9.62 4.34
CA ARG A 25 -2.21 -10.84 3.58
C ARG A 25 -1.96 -12.03 4.49
N LEU A 26 -1.13 -11.86 5.52
CA LEU A 26 -0.88 -12.90 6.52
C LEU A 26 -2.19 -13.35 7.20
N SER A 27 -3.05 -12.39 7.56
CA SER A 27 -4.32 -12.65 8.25
C SER A 27 -5.34 -13.44 7.41
N ARG A 28 -5.18 -13.51 6.08
CA ARG A 28 -6.01 -14.38 5.22
C ARG A 28 -5.74 -15.87 5.45
N GLY A 29 -4.61 -16.21 6.08
CA GLY A 29 -4.21 -17.60 6.32
C GLY A 29 -3.71 -18.30 5.05
N ILE A 30 -3.81 -19.63 5.08
CA ILE A 30 -3.40 -20.55 4.01
C ILE A 30 -4.66 -21.17 3.42
N ASP A 31 -4.83 -21.07 2.11
CA ASP A 31 -5.87 -21.80 1.39
C ASP A 31 -5.48 -23.28 1.30
N THR A 32 -6.32 -24.16 1.85
CA THR A 32 -6.08 -25.61 1.89
C THR A 32 -6.90 -26.37 0.84
N SER A 33 -7.46 -25.69 -0.15
CA SER A 33 -8.13 -26.33 -1.28
C SER A 33 -7.14 -27.11 -2.16
N ASP A 34 -7.62 -28.15 -2.85
CA ASP A 34 -6.80 -28.95 -3.76
C ASP A 34 -6.09 -28.10 -4.83
N GLU A 35 -6.78 -27.06 -5.32
CA GLU A 35 -6.20 -26.15 -6.29
C GLU A 35 -5.03 -25.35 -5.71
N ALA A 36 -5.14 -24.85 -4.48
CA ALA A 36 -4.07 -24.11 -3.81
C ALA A 36 -2.87 -25.02 -3.45
N LEU A 37 -3.14 -26.26 -3.03
CA LEU A 37 -2.11 -27.25 -2.69
C LEU A 37 -1.33 -27.74 -3.91
N ALA A 38 -1.94 -27.69 -5.10
CA ALA A 38 -1.27 -27.91 -6.39
C ALA A 38 -0.54 -29.27 -6.51
N PHE A 39 -1.03 -30.33 -5.84
CA PHE A 39 -0.38 -31.64 -5.82
C PHE A 39 -0.19 -32.25 -7.22
N ASP A 40 -1.17 -32.09 -8.10
CA ASP A 40 -1.08 -32.62 -9.47
C ASP A 40 0.04 -31.95 -10.25
N ILE A 41 0.26 -30.65 -10.03
CA ILE A 41 1.31 -29.88 -10.67
C ILE A 41 2.67 -30.28 -10.12
N ILE A 42 2.78 -30.51 -8.80
CA ILE A 42 4.01 -31.01 -8.20
C ILE A 42 4.40 -32.37 -8.79
N LYS A 43 3.42 -33.27 -9.00
CA LYS A 43 3.63 -34.57 -9.64
C LYS A 43 4.00 -34.45 -11.12
N GLU A 44 3.32 -33.58 -11.86
CA GLU A 44 3.54 -33.35 -13.29
C GLU A 44 4.94 -32.75 -13.56
N VAL A 45 5.30 -31.72 -12.81
CA VAL A 45 6.57 -30.99 -12.97
C VAL A 45 7.75 -31.84 -12.50
N GLY A 46 7.57 -32.64 -11.44
CA GLY A 46 8.59 -33.53 -10.92
C GLY A 46 9.80 -32.80 -10.31
N HIS A 47 10.85 -33.56 -9.97
CA HIS A 47 11.99 -33.05 -9.17
C HIS A 47 12.91 -32.06 -9.91
N GLU A 48 12.96 -32.12 -11.24
CA GLU A 48 13.81 -31.27 -12.08
C GLU A 48 13.04 -30.18 -12.82
N GLY A 49 11.72 -30.11 -12.63
CA GLY A 49 10.87 -29.23 -13.40
C GLY A 49 10.84 -27.78 -12.90
N LYS A 50 10.33 -26.89 -13.77
CA LYS A 50 10.25 -25.44 -13.54
C LYS A 50 8.80 -25.01 -13.38
N PHE A 51 8.45 -24.45 -12.22
CA PHE A 51 7.10 -23.99 -11.93
C PHE A 51 6.77 -22.62 -12.52
N LEU A 52 7.77 -21.75 -12.73
CA LEU A 52 7.55 -20.36 -13.13
C LEU A 52 6.81 -20.20 -14.47
N SER A 53 7.00 -21.13 -15.41
CA SER A 53 6.31 -21.11 -16.71
C SER A 53 4.93 -21.78 -16.68
N HIS A 54 4.52 -22.37 -15.55
CA HIS A 54 3.28 -23.12 -15.47
C HIS A 54 2.06 -22.18 -15.37
N ARG A 55 0.96 -22.54 -16.06
CA ARG A 55 -0.27 -21.71 -16.10
C ARG A 55 -0.88 -21.50 -14.71
N HIS A 56 -0.76 -22.50 -13.84
CA HIS A 56 -1.21 -22.38 -12.45
C HIS A 56 -0.42 -21.32 -11.68
N THR A 57 0.91 -21.30 -11.80
CA THR A 57 1.73 -20.27 -11.16
C THR A 57 1.32 -18.87 -11.62
N LEU A 58 1.07 -18.67 -12.93
CA LEU A 58 0.56 -17.39 -13.43
C LEU A 58 -0.81 -17.01 -12.82
N LYS A 59 -1.74 -17.97 -12.73
CA LYS A 59 -3.08 -17.77 -12.13
C LYS A 59 -2.99 -17.42 -10.64
N TRP A 60 -2.10 -18.08 -9.90
CA TRP A 60 -2.02 -18.01 -8.44
C TRP A 60 -1.07 -16.91 -7.95
N PHE A 61 -0.12 -16.45 -8.77
CA PHE A 61 0.83 -15.38 -8.42
C PHE A 61 0.12 -14.13 -7.88
N ASN A 62 -0.88 -13.62 -8.61
CA ASN A 62 -1.62 -12.42 -8.19
C ASN A 62 -2.62 -12.65 -7.06
N LYS A 63 -2.95 -13.91 -6.75
CA LYS A 63 -3.93 -14.26 -5.71
C LYS A 63 -3.27 -14.45 -4.35
N GLU A 64 -2.17 -15.20 -4.34
CA GLU A 64 -1.50 -15.61 -3.10
C GLU A 64 -0.35 -14.70 -2.71
N GLN A 65 0.27 -13.96 -3.64
CA GLN A 65 1.35 -13.06 -3.26
C GLN A 65 0.78 -11.68 -2.93
N PHE A 66 1.29 -11.09 -1.85
CA PHE A 66 1.20 -9.65 -1.66
C PHE A 66 2.48 -9.02 -2.22
N ILE A 67 2.33 -8.25 -3.29
CA ILE A 67 3.43 -7.49 -3.87
C ILE A 67 3.37 -6.08 -3.29
N PRO A 68 4.34 -5.70 -2.44
CA PRO A 68 4.38 -4.34 -1.88
C PRO A 68 4.66 -3.32 -2.99
N SER A 69 4.43 -2.04 -2.70
CA SER A 69 4.78 -0.97 -3.64
C SER A 69 6.30 -0.80 -3.75
N SER A 70 6.73 0.08 -4.67
CA SER A 70 8.14 0.43 -4.87
C SER A 70 8.81 1.06 -3.64
N ILE A 71 8.08 1.38 -2.57
CA ILE A 71 8.64 1.79 -1.28
C ILE A 71 9.48 0.65 -0.69
N ILE A 72 9.03 -0.60 -0.83
CA ILE A 72 9.76 -1.80 -0.43
C ILE A 72 10.55 -2.32 -1.63
N ASP A 73 11.86 -2.14 -1.58
CA ASP A 73 12.75 -2.54 -2.65
C ASP A 73 13.10 -4.02 -2.52
N ARG A 74 12.89 -4.75 -3.61
CA ARG A 74 13.13 -6.19 -3.74
C ARG A 74 14.11 -6.51 -4.87
N SER A 75 14.80 -5.50 -5.39
CA SER A 75 15.82 -5.65 -6.43
C SER A 75 17.06 -6.36 -5.89
N HIS A 76 17.94 -6.78 -6.80
CA HIS A 76 19.23 -7.33 -6.38
C HIS A 76 20.10 -6.23 -5.77
N ARG A 77 20.94 -6.58 -4.80
CA ARG A 77 21.79 -5.59 -4.11
C ARG A 77 22.68 -4.77 -5.06
N ARG A 78 23.14 -5.36 -6.17
CA ARG A 78 23.92 -4.64 -7.18
C ARG A 78 23.09 -3.56 -7.88
N GLU A 79 21.84 -3.85 -8.21
CA GLU A 79 20.92 -2.91 -8.87
C GLU A 79 20.58 -1.77 -7.90
N TRP A 80 20.20 -2.09 -6.66
CA TRP A 80 19.96 -1.11 -5.61
C TRP A 80 21.17 -0.17 -5.38
N ALA A 81 22.39 -0.71 -5.47
CA ALA A 81 23.61 0.09 -5.34
C ALA A 81 23.82 1.07 -6.51
N VAL A 82 23.59 0.61 -7.74
CA VAL A 82 23.64 1.47 -8.94
C VAL A 82 22.54 2.54 -8.91
N ASP A 83 21.37 2.20 -8.37
CA ASP A 83 20.20 3.10 -8.25
C ASP A 83 20.28 4.08 -7.05
N GLY A 84 21.47 4.24 -6.48
CA GLY A 84 21.76 5.26 -5.47
C GLY A 84 21.40 4.89 -4.04
N GLU A 85 21.31 3.59 -3.75
CA GLU A 85 21.24 3.04 -2.39
C GLU A 85 20.11 3.62 -1.53
N LYS A 86 18.98 3.95 -2.17
CA LYS A 86 17.89 4.62 -1.48
C LYS A 86 17.38 3.76 -0.32
N SER A 87 17.17 4.39 0.83
CA SER A 87 16.45 3.76 1.93
C SER A 87 14.94 3.72 1.65
N CYS A 88 14.21 2.84 2.33
CA CYS A 88 12.75 2.80 2.23
C CYS A 88 12.11 4.14 2.64
N ARG A 89 12.68 4.82 3.65
CA ARG A 89 12.27 6.17 4.05
C ARG A 89 12.44 7.18 2.92
N LYS A 90 13.57 7.14 2.20
CA LYS A 90 13.81 8.05 1.07
C LYS A 90 12.84 7.78 -0.08
N ARG A 91 12.58 6.52 -0.43
CA ARG A 91 11.57 6.18 -1.44
C ARG A 91 10.15 6.60 -1.04
N ALA A 92 9.77 6.41 0.23
CA ALA A 92 8.51 6.91 0.75
C ALA A 92 8.43 8.44 0.63
N LYS A 93 9.50 9.16 1.00
CA LYS A 93 9.58 10.62 0.86
C LYS A 93 9.38 11.08 -0.58
N ASP A 94 10.04 10.42 -1.53
CA ASP A 94 9.96 10.75 -2.95
C ASP A 94 8.54 10.49 -3.51
N ARG A 95 7.78 9.55 -2.93
CA ARG A 95 6.41 9.19 -3.36
C ARG A 95 5.32 10.16 -2.86
N ILE A 96 5.54 10.85 -1.74
CA ILE A 96 4.52 11.71 -1.11
C ILE A 96 3.98 12.79 -2.06
N PRO A 97 4.82 13.59 -2.76
CA PRO A 97 4.32 14.68 -3.60
C PRO A 97 3.41 14.18 -4.73
N GLU A 98 3.72 13.01 -5.30
CA GLU A 98 2.90 12.40 -6.35
C GLU A 98 1.52 11.99 -5.83
N LEU A 99 1.46 11.40 -4.63
CA LEU A 99 0.19 11.04 -3.99
C LEU A 99 -0.66 12.27 -3.70
N LEU A 100 -0.06 13.32 -3.12
CA LEU A 100 -0.76 14.57 -2.82
C LEU A 100 -1.26 15.27 -4.09
N LYS A 101 -0.48 15.23 -5.18
CA LYS A 101 -0.87 15.83 -6.46
C LYS A 101 -1.99 15.06 -7.18
N THR A 102 -2.00 13.73 -7.06
CA THR A 102 -2.91 12.86 -7.84
C THR A 102 -4.19 12.51 -7.10
N TYR A 103 -4.20 12.55 -5.76
CA TYR A 103 -5.40 12.29 -5.00
C TYR A 103 -6.49 13.33 -5.30
N ARG A 104 -7.69 12.84 -5.62
CA ARG A 104 -8.93 13.60 -5.70
C ARG A 104 -9.84 12.86 -4.75
N GLY A 105 -10.18 13.48 -3.61
CA GLY A 105 -11.00 12.83 -2.60
C GLY A 105 -12.30 12.25 -3.18
N LYS A 106 -12.98 11.40 -2.41
CA LYS A 106 -14.32 10.96 -2.82
C LYS A 106 -15.26 12.16 -2.77
N PRO A 107 -15.98 12.48 -3.86
CA PRO A 107 -16.94 13.57 -3.82
C PRO A 107 -18.01 13.24 -2.78
N ILE A 108 -18.37 14.24 -1.99
CA ILE A 108 -19.48 14.19 -1.05
C ILE A 108 -20.66 14.96 -1.64
N ASN A 109 -21.88 14.68 -1.16
CA ASN A 109 -23.06 15.41 -1.58
C ASN A 109 -22.92 16.89 -1.17
N SER A 110 -23.26 17.82 -2.07
CA SER A 110 -23.09 19.26 -1.85
C SER A 110 -23.90 19.79 -0.68
N GLU A 111 -25.14 19.32 -0.48
CA GLU A 111 -25.96 19.73 0.68
C GLU A 111 -25.33 19.28 2.00
N VAL A 112 -24.72 18.09 2.00
CA VAL A 112 -23.98 17.59 3.18
C VAL A 112 -22.72 18.41 3.42
N GLU A 113 -21.98 18.74 2.36
CA GLU A 113 -20.78 19.59 2.44
C GLU A 113 -21.10 20.97 2.99
N GLU A 114 -22.12 21.65 2.43
CA GLU A 114 -22.61 22.94 2.91
C GLU A 114 -23.03 22.86 4.37
N LYS A 115 -23.72 21.78 4.77
CA LYS A 115 -24.14 21.64 6.15
C LYS A 115 -22.99 21.44 7.12
N LEU A 116 -21.94 20.72 6.72
CA LEU A 116 -20.72 20.55 7.51
C LEU A 116 -19.98 21.88 7.66
N ASP A 117 -19.87 22.65 6.57
CA ASP A 117 -19.24 23.97 6.57
C ASP A 117 -20.01 24.95 7.48
N GLU A 118 -21.35 24.96 7.43
CA GLU A 118 -22.20 25.75 8.37
C GLU A 118 -21.94 25.40 9.83
N ILE A 119 -21.91 24.10 10.16
CA ILE A 119 -21.68 23.64 11.54
C ILE A 119 -20.30 24.09 12.01
N MET A 120 -19.27 23.95 11.19
CA MET A 120 -17.90 24.37 11.53
C MET A 120 -17.80 25.88 11.74
N LEU A 121 -18.38 26.68 10.84
CA LEU A 121 -18.36 28.15 10.94
C LEU A 121 -19.16 28.70 12.13
N SER A 122 -20.18 27.95 12.60
CA SER A 122 -20.92 28.33 13.81
C SER A 122 -20.11 28.15 15.10
N GLN A 123 -19.00 27.40 15.07
CA GLN A 123 -18.17 27.17 16.27
C GLN A 123 -17.31 28.37 16.59
N LYS A 124 -17.35 28.79 17.86
CA LYS A 124 -16.61 29.95 18.34
C LYS A 124 -15.11 29.67 18.31
N GLY A 125 -14.36 30.50 17.58
CA GLY A 125 -12.91 30.38 17.44
C GLY A 125 -12.45 29.55 16.24
N PHE A 126 -13.37 29.10 15.37
CA PHE A 126 -12.99 28.47 14.11
C PHE A 126 -12.49 29.52 13.10
N PRO A 127 -11.31 29.36 12.48
CA PRO A 127 -10.80 30.31 11.49
C PRO A 127 -11.49 30.09 10.14
N GLY A 128 -12.48 30.91 9.82
CA GLY A 128 -13.29 30.79 8.59
C GLY A 128 -12.50 30.91 7.28
N GLU A 129 -11.32 31.54 7.32
CA GLU A 129 -10.37 31.64 6.21
C GLU A 129 -9.89 30.28 5.68
N LEU A 130 -9.88 29.23 6.51
CA LEU A 130 -9.48 27.89 6.12
C LEU A 130 -10.45 27.20 5.14
N LEU A 131 -11.69 27.68 5.02
CA LEU A 131 -12.67 27.14 4.06
C LEU A 131 -12.60 27.85 2.69
N SER A 132 -11.88 28.97 2.60
CA SER A 132 -11.77 29.78 1.38
C SER A 132 -10.67 29.31 0.41
N GLU A 133 -9.82 28.37 0.82
CA GLU A 133 -8.72 27.81 0.02
C GLU A 133 -9.09 26.57 -0.80
N LYS A 134 -10.39 26.24 -0.94
CA LYS A 134 -10.87 25.13 -1.78
C LYS A 134 -10.62 25.37 -3.27
#